data_AF-A0A2V8UP06-F1
#
_entry.id   AF-A0A2V8UP06-F1
#
_cell.length_a   1.000
_cell.length_b   1.000
_cell.length_c   1.000
_cell.angle_alpha   90.00
_cell.angle_beta   90.00
_cell.angle_gamma   90.00
#
_symmetry.space_group_name_H-M   'P 1'
#
loop_
_entity.id
_entity.type
_entity.pdbx_description
1 polymer ?
#
loop_
_entity_poly.entity_id
_entity_poly.type
_entity_poly.pdbx_seq_one_letter_code
_entity_poly.pdbx_strand_id
1 'polypeptide(L)' 'VPAAVALAAALSAQTAFFPLKDLKPGMLATGRTVFSGNHVEDFQVEILGVLENVGPKQSLILAQLS' A
#
# COMPACT_ATOMS: atom_id res chain seq x y z
N VAL A 1 -15.99 33.60 -27.56
CA VAL A 1 -15.69 33.16 -26.18
C VAL A 1 -14.83 31.90 -26.21
N PRO A 2 -13.50 32.02 -26.36
CA PRO A 2 -12.59 30.87 -26.38
C PRO A 2 -11.60 30.97 -25.21
N ALA A 3 -11.93 30.43 -24.04
CA ALA A 3 -11.00 30.46 -22.89
C ALA A 3 -11.25 29.40 -21.81
N ALA A 4 -12.15 28.42 -22.00
CA ALA A 4 -12.68 27.63 -20.89
C ALA A 4 -12.26 26.15 -20.84
N VAL A 5 -11.41 25.66 -21.75
CA VAL A 5 -11.08 24.21 -21.80
C VAL A 5 -9.57 23.99 -21.68
N ALA A 6 -8.98 24.38 -20.55
CA ALA A 6 -7.60 24.05 -20.22
C ALA A 6 -7.43 23.77 -18.71
N LEU A 7 -8.42 23.15 -18.08
CA LEU A 7 -8.37 22.74 -16.68
C LEU A 7 -8.67 21.24 -16.53
N ALA A 8 -8.09 20.39 -17.40
CA ALA A 8 -8.03 18.96 -17.15
C ALA A 8 -6.90 18.71 -16.13
N ALA A 9 -7.26 18.93 -14.86
CA ALA A 9 -6.69 18.37 -13.64
C ALA A 9 -5.29 17.75 -13.78
N ALA A 10 -4.29 18.51 -13.35
CA ALA A 10 -3.13 17.91 -12.68
C ALA A 10 -3.65 17.21 -11.41
N LEU A 11 -4.25 16.03 -11.56
CA LEU A 11 -4.54 15.15 -10.44
C LEU A 11 -3.19 14.64 -9.97
N SER A 12 -2.61 15.35 -9.00
CA SER A 12 -1.46 14.86 -8.25
C SER A 12 -1.81 13.45 -7.81
N ALA A 13 -1.14 12.45 -8.41
CA ALA A 13 -1.21 11.06 -8.02
C ALA A 13 -0.49 10.89 -6.66
N GLN A 14 -1.02 11.56 -5.64
CA GLN A 14 -0.67 11.30 -4.26
C GLN A 14 -1.01 9.84 -4.04
N THR A 15 0.00 8.98 -3.92
CA THR A 15 -0.21 7.56 -3.61
C THR A 15 -1.05 7.51 -2.35
N ALA A 16 -2.34 7.20 -2.53
CA ALA A 16 -3.28 7.20 -1.43
C ALA A 16 -2.83 6.12 -0.46
N PHE A 17 -2.64 6.50 0.79
CA PHE A 17 -2.35 5.52 1.83
C PHE A 17 -3.53 4.56 1.91
N PHE A 18 -3.27 3.26 1.79
CA PHE A 18 -4.32 2.26 1.89
C PHE A 18 -4.77 2.15 3.36
N PRO A 19 -6.02 2.50 3.70
CA PRO A 19 -6.44 2.55 5.09
C PRO A 19 -6.54 1.14 5.68
N LEU A 20 -6.09 0.99 6.93
CA LEU A 20 -6.06 -0.32 7.62
C LEU A 20 -7.43 -1.00 7.70
N LYS A 21 -8.52 -0.23 7.81
CA LYS A 21 -9.90 -0.74 7.86
C LYS A 21 -10.34 -1.48 6.59
N ASP A 22 -9.69 -1.22 5.46
CA ASP A 22 -10.04 -1.82 4.17
C ASP A 22 -9.18 -3.06 3.88
N LEU A 23 -8.20 -3.39 4.75
CA LEU A 23 -7.41 -4.62 4.64
C LEU A 23 -8.26 -5.82 5.04
N LYS A 24 -8.20 -6.86 4.21
CA LYS A 24 -8.92 -8.12 4.40
C LYS A 24 -7.95 -9.30 4.30
N PRO A 25 -8.16 -10.37 5.08
CA PRO A 25 -7.46 -11.63 4.89
C PRO A 25 -7.59 -12.14 3.44
N GLY A 26 -6.52 -12.70 2.89
CA GLY A 26 -6.43 -13.21 1.52
C GLY A 26 -6.12 -12.14 0.46
N MET A 27 -5.93 -10.87 0.85
CA MET A 27 -5.46 -9.85 -0.10
C MET A 27 -4.01 -10.13 -0.51
N LEU A 28 -3.75 -10.10 -1.81
CA LEU A 28 -2.41 -10.19 -2.36
C LEU A 28 -1.80 -8.79 -2.52
N ALA A 29 -0.53 -8.65 -2.17
CA ALA A 29 0.24 -7.44 -2.43
C ALA A 29 1.66 -7.79 -2.89
N THR A 30 2.31 -6.81 -3.53
CA THR A 30 3.71 -6.90 -3.94
C THR A 30 4.54 -5.96 -3.06
N GLY A 31 5.44 -6.54 -2.27
CA GLY A 31 6.45 -5.79 -1.54
C GLY A 31 7.70 -5.58 -2.39
N ARG A 32 8.45 -4.52 -2.11
CA ARG A 32 9.76 -4.26 -2.70
C ARG A 32 10.81 -4.21 -1.60
N THR A 33 11.85 -5.00 -1.74
CA THR A 33 12.97 -5.04 -0.79
C THR A 33 14.30 -5.20 -1.51
N VAL A 34 15.41 -5.03 -0.80
CA VAL A 34 16.77 -5.30 -1.31
C VAL A 34 17.32 -6.48 -0.53
N PHE A 35 17.27 -7.69 -1.10
CA PHE A 35 17.83 -8.87 -0.43
C PHE A 35 19.36 -8.93 -0.53
N SER A 36 19.94 -8.35 -1.60
CA SER A 36 21.39 -8.36 -1.82
C SER A 36 21.88 -7.13 -2.58
N GLY A 37 22.99 -6.56 -2.10
CA GLY A 37 23.65 -5.42 -2.74
C GLY A 37 22.75 -4.18 -2.79
N ASN A 38 22.40 -3.75 -3.99
CA ASN A 38 21.59 -2.57 -4.28
C ASN A 38 20.42 -2.86 -5.22
N HIS A 39 20.11 -4.14 -5.46
CA HIS A 39 19.06 -4.53 -6.38
C HIS A 39 17.71 -4.61 -5.65
N VAL A 40 16.71 -3.89 -6.16
CA VAL A 40 15.36 -3.94 -5.63
C VAL A 40 14.64 -5.12 -6.27
N GLU A 41 14.14 -6.00 -5.43
CA GLU A 41 13.38 -7.20 -5.82
C GLU A 41 11.94 -7.08 -5.32
N ASP A 42 11.02 -7.45 -6.20
CA ASP A 42 9.61 -7.59 -5.88
C ASP A 42 9.38 -8.97 -5.23
N PHE A 43 8.63 -8.99 -4.13
CA PHE A 43 8.20 -10.22 -3.47
C PHE A 43 6.69 -10.19 -3.26
N GLN A 44 6.05 -11.35 -3.37
CA GLN A 44 4.61 -11.47 -3.16
C GLN A 44 4.31 -11.68 -1.68
N VAL A 45 3.24 -11.06 -1.22
CA VAL A 45 2.73 -11.26 0.13
C VAL A 45 1.23 -11.49 0.11
N GLU A 46 0.78 -12.36 0.99
CA GLU A 46 -0.63 -12.56 1.30
C GLU A 46 -0.92 -11.97 2.68
N ILE A 47 -1.90 -11.07 2.76
CA ILE A 47 -2.35 -10.50 4.02
C ILE A 47 -3.18 -11.55 4.76
N LEU A 48 -2.75 -11.94 5.95
CA LEU A 48 -3.47 -12.88 6.82
C LEU A 48 -4.51 -12.16 7.69
N GLY A 49 -4.28 -10.88 7.99
CA GLY A 49 -5.19 -10.06 8.78
C GLY A 49 -4.49 -8.92 9.51
N VAL A 50 -5.23 -8.22 10.36
CA VAL A 50 -4.72 -7.12 11.20
C VAL A 50 -5.02 -7.45 12.66
N LEU A 51 -3.99 -7.37 13.50
CA LEU A 51 -4.11 -7.41 14.95
C LEU A 51 -4.18 -5.98 15.47
N GLU A 52 -5.35 -5.60 15.99
CA GLU A 52 -5.56 -4.29 16.61
C GLU A 52 -5.14 -4.32 18.08
N ASN A 53 -4.63 -3.20 18.59
CA ASN A 53 -4.29 -3.03 20.01
C ASN A 53 -3.17 -3.95 20.53
N VAL A 54 -2.19 -4.29 19.68
CA VAL A 54 -0.95 -4.96 20.14
C VAL A 54 -0.13 -4.09 21.11
N GLY A 55 -0.37 -2.78 21.09
CA GLY A 55 0.16 -1.77 22.00
C GLY A 55 -0.68 -0.49 21.92
N PRO A 56 -0.41 0.53 22.75
CA PRO A 56 -1.16 1.78 22.74
C PRO A 56 -1.13 2.46 21.37
N LYS A 57 -2.29 2.54 20.70
CA LYS A 57 -2.45 3.07 19.33
C LYS A 57 -1.61 2.34 18.25
N GLN A 58 -1.30 1.07 18.47
CA GLN A 58 -0.55 0.26 17.51
C GLN A 58 -1.41 -0.88 16.96
N SER A 59 -1.36 -1.05 15.65
CA SER A 59 -1.95 -2.19 14.93
C SER A 59 -0.84 -2.90 14.17
N LEU A 60 -0.92 -4.22 14.08
CA LEU A 60 0.07 -5.06 13.41
C LEU A 60 -0.60 -5.78 12.25
N ILE A 61 -0.10 -5.60 11.04
CA ILE A 61 -0.56 -6.32 9.85
C ILE A 61 0.23 -7.61 9.75
N LEU A 62 -0.46 -8.74 9.69
CA LEU A 62 0.15 -10.03 9.46
C LEU A 62 0.14 -10.33 7.96
N ALA A 63 1.31 -10.64 7.42
CA ALA A 63 1.49 -11.03 6.04
C ALA A 63 2.39 -12.26 5.93
N GLN A 64 2.04 -13.20 5.06
CA GLN A 64 2.86 -14.35 4.71
C GLN A 64 3.65 -14.03 3.42
N LEU A 65 4.96 -14.26 3.44
CA LEU A 65 5.79 -14.20 2.23
C LEU A 65 5.67 -15.52 1.46
N SER A 66 5.60 -15.42 0.13
CA SER A 66 5.57 -16.54 -0.82
C SER A 66 6.74 -16.49 -1.79
#